data_AF-A0AAD9FFA1-F1
#
_entry.id   AF-A0AAD9FFA1-F1
#
_cell.length_a   1.000
_cell.length_b   1.000
_cell.length_c   1.000
_cell.angle_alpha   90.00
_cell.angle_beta   90.00
_cell.angle_gamma   90.00
#
_symmetry.space_group_name_H-M   'P 1'
#
loop_
_entity.id
_entity.type
_entity.pdbx_description
1 polymer ?
#
loop_
_entity_poly.entity_id
_entity_poly.type
_entity_poly.pdbx_seq_one_letter_code
_entity_poly.pdbx_strand_id
1 'polypeptide(L)'
;MELFADLRDAGYFNGSHEHQCLLRFCFIDVIQKDLDECVRLWNSHRIRPSRTACPGGVPNEQYYLPHRFGSRDCGFEIEQAELDAVPETSLSIAPCGDQNMQEYLDFAMERNDLQKPENWETASELYMKLKEYAQL
;
A
#
# COMPACT_ATOMS: atom_id res chain seq x y z
N MET A 1 7.77 -15.20 -8.23
CA MET A 1 7.58 -14.07 -9.16
C MET A 1 7.86 -12.82 -8.35
N GLU A 2 8.78 -11.98 -8.81
CA GLU A 2 9.10 -10.71 -8.15
C GLU A 2 8.63 -9.58 -9.07
N LEU A 3 7.32 -9.38 -9.17
CA LEU A 3 6.66 -8.57 -10.21
C LEU A 3 7.36 -7.23 -10.50
N PHE A 4 7.67 -6.44 -9.47
CA PHE A 4 8.30 -5.13 -9.66
C PHE A 4 9.78 -5.22 -10.05
N ALA A 5 10.50 -6.26 -9.60
CA ALA A 5 11.85 -6.53 -10.07
C ALA A 5 11.83 -6.96 -11.54
N ASP A 6 10.87 -7.82 -11.91
CA ASP A 6 10.67 -8.28 -13.29
C ASP A 6 10.35 -7.09 -14.22
N LEU A 7 9.51 -6.13 -13.81
CA LEU A 7 9.24 -4.89 -14.56
C LEU A 7 10.49 -4.03 -14.77
N ARG A 8 11.32 -3.89 -13.73
CA ARG A 8 12.59 -3.14 -13.81
C ARG A 8 13.57 -3.83 -14.75
N ASP A 9 13.76 -5.14 -14.57
CA ASP A 9 14.77 -5.91 -15.31
C ASP A 9 14.40 -6.06 -16.79
N ALA A 10 13.10 -6.05 -17.12
CA ALA A 10 12.60 -5.98 -18.49
C ALA A 10 12.66 -4.56 -19.11
N GLY A 11 13.06 -3.54 -18.35
CA GLY A 11 13.17 -2.15 -18.82
C GLY A 11 11.86 -1.37 -18.87
N TYR A 12 10.78 -1.91 -18.30
CA TYR A 12 9.49 -1.21 -18.21
C TYR A 12 9.43 -0.22 -17.05
N PHE A 13 10.30 -0.38 -16.05
CA PHE A 13 10.42 0.53 -14.93
C PHE A 13 11.85 1.03 -14.75
N ASN A 14 12.06 2.34 -14.80
CA ASN A 14 13.38 2.97 -14.66
C ASN A 14 13.57 3.71 -13.33
N GLY A 15 12.53 3.80 -12.49
CA GLY A 15 12.59 4.50 -11.21
C GLY A 15 12.43 6.02 -11.28
N SER A 16 12.11 6.60 -12.44
CA SER A 16 11.80 8.04 -12.54
C SER A 16 10.56 8.41 -11.73
N HIS A 17 10.39 9.70 -11.47
CA HIS A 17 9.21 10.23 -10.75
C HIS A 17 7.91 9.79 -11.44
N GLU A 18 7.86 9.92 -12.77
CA GLU A 18 6.71 9.56 -13.59
C GLU A 18 6.40 8.06 -13.50
N HIS A 19 7.42 7.19 -13.58
CA HIS A 19 7.24 5.75 -13.45
C HIS A 19 6.80 5.35 -12.03
N GLN A 20 7.35 6.00 -10.99
CA GLN A 20 6.95 5.75 -9.60
C GLN A 20 5.49 6.16 -9.38
N CYS A 21 5.10 7.33 -9.86
CA CYS A 21 3.75 7.82 -9.74
C CYS A 21 2.78 6.91 -10.53
N LEU A 22 3.14 6.49 -11.75
CA LEU A 22 2.32 5.58 -12.56
C LEU A 22 2.14 4.21 -11.87
N LEU A 23 3.22 3.68 -11.30
CA LEU A 23 3.18 2.43 -10.55
C LEU A 23 2.28 2.56 -9.32
N ARG A 24 2.38 3.65 -8.57
CA ARG A 24 1.47 3.92 -7.44
C ARG A 24 0.01 4.02 -7.90
N PHE A 25 -0.26 4.76 -8.97
CA PHE A 25 -1.62 4.89 -9.52
C PHE A 25 -2.25 3.53 -9.81
N CYS A 26 -1.51 2.63 -10.46
CA CYS A 26 -2.04 1.33 -10.86
C CYS A 26 -2.13 0.32 -9.70
N PHE A 27 -1.23 0.38 -8.72
CA PHE A 27 -1.09 -0.69 -7.73
C PHE A 27 -1.54 -0.32 -6.31
N ILE A 28 -1.69 0.96 -5.95
CA ILE A 28 -1.92 1.35 -4.55
C ILE A 28 -3.20 0.76 -3.97
N ASP A 29 -4.29 0.75 -4.73
CA ASP A 29 -5.57 0.19 -4.30
C ASP A 29 -5.50 -1.34 -4.12
N VAL A 30 -4.76 -2.03 -5.00
CA VAL A 30 -4.54 -3.49 -4.92
C VAL A 30 -3.69 -3.84 -3.70
N ILE A 31 -2.61 -3.09 -3.47
CA ILE A 31 -1.74 -3.27 -2.30
C ILE A 31 -2.53 -3.01 -1.01
N GLN A 32 -3.33 -1.94 -0.96
CA GLN A 32 -4.14 -1.63 0.22
C GLN A 32 -5.12 -2.76 0.52
N LYS A 33 -5.81 -3.29 -0.51
CA LYS A 33 -6.72 -4.43 -0.37
C LYS A 33 -6.01 -5.66 0.20
N ASP A 34 -4.81 -5.98 -0.29
CA ASP A 34 -4.02 -7.11 0.20
C ASP A 34 -3.58 -6.91 1.65
N LEU A 35 -3.17 -5.69 2.02
CA LEU A 35 -2.82 -5.33 3.40
C LEU A 35 -4.03 -5.45 4.34
N ASP A 36 -5.20 -4.96 3.92
CA ASP A 36 -6.43 -5.06 4.69
C ASP A 36 -6.85 -6.53 4.87
N GLU A 37 -6.70 -7.35 3.84
CA GLU A 37 -6.93 -8.79 3.95
C GLU A 37 -5.93 -9.46 4.91
N CYS A 38 -4.65 -9.11 4.84
CA CYS A 38 -3.65 -9.61 5.80
C CYS A 38 -4.06 -9.25 7.23
N VAL A 39 -4.42 -8.00 7.50
CA VAL A 39 -4.87 -7.55 8.83
C VAL A 39 -6.10 -8.33 9.28
N ARG A 40 -7.09 -8.50 8.40
CA ARG A 40 -8.32 -9.24 8.67
C ARG A 40 -8.04 -10.69 9.01
N LEU A 41 -7.28 -11.40 8.16
CA LEU A 41 -6.95 -12.81 8.36
C LEU A 41 -6.14 -13.03 9.63
N TRP A 42 -5.13 -12.18 9.85
CA TRP A 42 -4.25 -12.30 10.99
C TRP A 42 -4.98 -12.09 12.32
N ASN A 43 -5.98 -11.21 12.34
CA ASN A 43 -6.81 -10.97 13.53
C ASN A 43 -8.02 -11.91 13.66
N SER A 44 -8.47 -12.55 12.58
CA SER A 44 -9.56 -13.53 12.63
C SER A 44 -9.12 -14.84 13.27
N HIS A 45 -7.83 -15.17 13.19
CA HIS A 45 -7.28 -16.41 13.72
C HIS A 45 -6.49 -16.17 15.01
N ARG A 46 -6.77 -16.97 16.03
CA ARG A 46 -5.97 -16.98 17.26
C ARG A 46 -4.69 -17.80 17.02
N ILE A 47 -3.54 -17.13 17.05
CA ILE A 47 -2.22 -17.74 16.92
C ILE A 47 -1.98 -18.65 18.13
N ARG A 48 -1.55 -19.89 17.86
CA ARG A 48 -1.22 -20.84 18.93
C ARG A 48 0.10 -20.46 19.59
N PRO A 49 0.21 -20.55 20.92
CA PRO A 49 1.49 -20.45 21.60
C PRO A 49 2.47 -21.49 21.04
N SER A 50 3.71 -21.10 20.79
CA SER A 50 4.75 -21.99 20.31
C SER A 50 5.86 -22.16 21.35
N ARG A 51 6.80 -23.08 21.12
CA ARG A 51 7.99 -23.26 21.98
C ARG A 51 9.01 -22.12 21.84
N THR A 52 8.90 -21.28 20.81
CA THR A 52 9.70 -20.06 20.66
C THR A 52 9.00 -18.89 21.36
N ALA A 53 9.71 -17.78 21.57
CA ALA A 53 9.22 -16.60 22.28
C ALA A 53 8.08 -15.83 21.58
N CYS A 54 7.37 -16.43 20.63
CA CYS A 54 6.24 -15.80 19.95
C CYS A 54 4.96 -15.94 20.81
N PRO A 55 4.38 -14.83 21.31
CA PRO A 55 3.18 -14.88 22.12
C PRO A 55 1.98 -15.39 21.29
N GLY A 56 1.25 -16.37 21.83
CA GLY A 56 -0.01 -16.82 21.24
C GLY A 56 -1.16 -15.86 21.55
N GLY A 57 -2.18 -15.79 20.70
CA GLY A 57 -3.29 -14.84 20.83
C GLY A 57 -3.74 -14.23 19.51
N VAL A 58 -4.60 -13.23 19.60
CA VAL A 58 -5.00 -12.38 18.46
C VAL A 58 -4.08 -11.16 18.46
N PRO A 59 -3.41 -10.81 17.35
CA PRO A 59 -2.44 -9.72 17.30
C PRO A 59 -2.96 -8.39 17.87
N ASN A 60 -4.16 -7.95 17.46
CA ASN A 60 -4.73 -6.70 17.96
C ASN A 60 -5.02 -6.77 19.47
N GLU A 61 -5.44 -7.92 20.01
CA GLU A 61 -5.60 -8.05 21.47
C GLU A 61 -4.26 -7.95 22.18
N GLN A 62 -3.20 -8.53 21.62
CA GLN A 62 -1.85 -8.45 22.19
C GLN A 62 -1.31 -7.02 22.16
N TYR A 63 -1.57 -6.30 21.06
CA TYR A 63 -1.12 -4.92 20.87
C TYR A 63 -1.90 -3.94 21.75
N TYR A 64 -3.23 -3.98 21.73
CA TYR A 64 -4.06 -3.02 22.47
C TYR A 64 -4.24 -3.37 23.95
N LEU A 65 -4.09 -4.65 24.34
CA LEU A 65 -4.30 -5.13 25.71
C LEU A 65 -3.12 -5.98 26.20
N PRO A 66 -1.87 -5.48 26.17
CA PRO A 66 -0.67 -6.27 26.46
C PRO A 66 -0.69 -6.88 27.88
N HIS A 67 -1.32 -6.19 28.84
CA HIS A 67 -1.48 -6.65 30.22
C HIS A 67 -2.22 -7.99 30.34
N ARG A 68 -3.12 -8.33 29.40
CA ARG A 68 -3.83 -9.63 29.38
C ARG A 68 -2.93 -10.80 29.02
N PHE A 69 -1.75 -10.52 28.45
CA PHE A 69 -0.78 -11.52 27.99
C PHE A 69 0.49 -11.53 28.85
N GLY A 70 0.48 -10.86 30.01
CA GLY A 70 1.67 -10.72 30.86
C GLY A 70 2.75 -9.79 30.27
N SER A 71 2.36 -8.98 29.28
CA SER A 71 3.23 -8.03 28.59
C SER A 71 2.87 -6.59 29.00
N ARG A 72 3.65 -5.63 28.52
CA ARG A 72 3.39 -4.19 28.69
C ARG A 72 3.41 -3.50 27.34
N ASP A 73 2.84 -2.30 27.30
CA ASP A 73 3.01 -1.41 26.15
C ASP A 73 4.47 -0.93 26.08
N CYS A 74 5.04 -1.03 24.89
CA CYS A 74 6.40 -0.59 24.56
C CYS A 74 6.38 0.49 23.47
N GLY A 75 5.21 1.02 23.13
CA GLY A 75 5.06 2.16 22.24
C GLY A 75 5.69 3.42 22.82
N PHE A 76 5.91 4.40 21.94
CA PHE A 76 6.39 5.72 22.30
C PHE A 76 5.20 6.68 22.28
N GLU A 77 5.10 7.54 23.28
CA GLU A 77 4.17 8.66 23.22
C GLU A 77 4.66 9.63 22.14
N ILE A 78 3.74 10.01 21.26
CA ILE A 78 3.99 11.03 20.24
C ILE A 78 3.44 12.34 20.79
N GLU A 79 4.25 13.40 20.79
CA GLU A 79 3.80 14.72 21.24
C GLU A 79 2.81 15.30 20.24
N GLN A 80 1.80 16.04 20.72
CA GLN A 80 0.82 16.68 19.82
C GLN A 80 1.50 17.62 18.82
N ALA A 81 2.59 18.29 19.22
CA ALA A 81 3.37 19.13 18.32
C ALA A 81 4.02 18.36 17.16
N GLU A 82 4.38 17.08 17.37
CA GLU A 82 4.88 16.21 16.30
C GLU A 82 3.78 15.78 15.34
N LEU A 83 2.56 15.57 15.85
CA LEU A 83 1.37 15.33 15.02
C LEU A 83 0.99 16.57 14.21
N ASP A 84 0.98 17.75 14.85
CA ASP A 84 0.66 19.03 14.21
C ASP A 84 1.69 19.43 13.14
N ALA A 85 2.93 18.93 13.25
CA ALA A 85 3.98 19.12 12.26
C ALA A 85 3.74 18.31 10.97
N VAL A 86 2.82 17.33 10.98
CA VAL A 86 2.37 16.62 9.78
C VAL A 86 1.16 17.36 9.21
N PRO A 87 1.29 18.09 8.10
CA PRO A 87 0.14 18.79 7.54
C PRO A 87 -1.01 17.82 7.25
N GLU A 88 -2.25 18.19 7.55
CA GLU A 88 -3.43 17.39 7.15
C GLU A 88 -3.46 17.15 5.63
N THR A 89 -2.89 18.06 4.85
CA THR A 89 -2.72 17.91 3.39
C THR A 89 -1.82 16.72 3.01
N SER A 90 -0.88 16.31 3.86
CA SER A 90 -0.09 15.08 3.69
C SER A 90 -0.89 13.80 3.94
N LEU A 91 -2.11 13.88 4.46
CA LEU A 91 -3.03 12.74 4.54
C LEU A 91 -3.86 12.61 3.25
N SER A 92 -3.98 13.68 2.47
CA SER A 92 -4.63 13.73 1.16
C SER A 92 -3.62 13.62 0.03
N ILE A 93 -2.65 12.70 0.14
CA ILE A 93 -1.72 12.43 -0.94
C ILE A 93 -2.52 11.77 -2.06
N ALA A 94 -2.54 12.39 -3.24
CA ALA A 94 -3.10 11.78 -4.45
C ALA A 94 -2.58 10.34 -4.57
N PRO A 95 -3.40 9.35 -4.99
CA PRO A 95 -2.99 7.94 -5.08
C PRO A 95 -1.62 7.72 -5.73
N CYS A 96 -1.30 8.49 -6.77
CA CYS A 96 -0.01 8.43 -7.45
C CYS A 96 1.14 9.25 -6.80
N GLY A 97 0.87 10.07 -5.78
CA GLY A 97 1.83 10.92 -5.09
C GLY A 97 2.08 12.29 -5.72
N ASP A 98 1.48 12.58 -6.87
CA ASP A 98 1.61 13.85 -7.60
C ASP A 98 0.26 14.25 -8.20
N GLN A 99 -0.24 15.43 -7.86
CA GLN A 99 -1.60 15.84 -8.27
C GLN A 99 -1.74 16.04 -9.79
N ASN A 100 -0.73 16.61 -10.46
CA ASN A 100 -0.81 16.84 -11.90
C ASN A 100 -0.79 15.51 -12.67
N MET A 101 0.04 14.58 -12.19
CA MET A 101 0.13 13.24 -12.77
C MET A 101 -1.17 12.44 -12.52
N GLN A 102 -1.75 12.58 -11.32
CA GLN A 102 -3.05 11.99 -10.98
C GLN A 102 -4.14 12.43 -11.96
N GLU A 103 -4.30 13.75 -12.15
CA GLU A 103 -5.31 14.33 -13.04
C GLU A 103 -5.12 13.86 -14.49
N TYR A 104 -3.87 13.77 -14.96
CA TYR A 104 -3.56 13.27 -16.29
C TYR A 104 -3.96 11.79 -16.47
N LEU A 105 -3.62 10.93 -15.50
CA LEU A 105 -3.96 9.51 -15.58
C LEU A 105 -5.45 9.25 -15.41
N ASP A 106 -6.13 10.00 -14.54
CA ASP A 106 -7.59 9.93 -14.41
C ASP A 106 -8.26 10.30 -15.74
N PHE A 107 -7.81 11.36 -16.41
CA PHE A 107 -8.27 11.69 -17.76
C PHE A 107 -7.97 10.58 -18.78
N ALA A 108 -6.78 9.98 -18.73
CA ALA A 108 -6.42 8.88 -19.64
C ALA A 108 -7.28 7.63 -19.40
N MET A 109 -7.67 7.35 -18.16
CA MET A 109 -8.59 6.27 -17.79
C MET A 109 -9.97 6.51 -18.40
N GLU A 110 -10.54 7.70 -18.17
CA GLU A 110 -11.87 8.07 -18.66
C GLU A 110 -11.94 8.07 -20.19
N ARG A 111 -10.93 8.65 -20.85
CA ARG A 111 -10.89 8.76 -22.31
C ARG A 111 -10.84 7.40 -23.02
N ASN A 112 -10.23 6.41 -22.38
CA ASN A 112 -10.02 5.08 -22.96
C ASN A 112 -10.93 4.00 -22.32
N ASP A 113 -11.95 4.41 -21.55
CA ASP A 113 -12.90 3.53 -20.85
C ASP A 113 -12.22 2.44 -19.99
N LEU A 114 -11.07 2.76 -19.39
CA LEU A 114 -10.31 1.84 -18.56
C LEU A 114 -10.93 1.70 -17.17
N GLN A 115 -10.77 0.52 -16.58
CA GLN A 115 -11.30 0.21 -15.26
C GLN A 115 -10.17 0.13 -14.23
N LYS A 116 -10.50 0.45 -12.98
CA LYS A 116 -9.57 0.25 -11.87
C LYS A 116 -9.24 -1.24 -11.72
N PRO A 117 -7.99 -1.58 -11.39
CA PRO A 117 -7.57 -2.97 -11.27
C PRO A 117 -8.06 -3.58 -9.95
N GLU A 118 -8.34 -4.89 -9.97
CA GLU A 118 -8.83 -5.64 -8.80
C GLU A 118 -7.77 -6.55 -8.17
N ASN A 119 -6.71 -6.83 -8.92
CA ASN A 119 -5.62 -7.74 -8.60
C ASN A 119 -4.34 -7.32 -9.32
N TRP A 120 -3.24 -7.99 -9.02
CA TRP A 120 -1.92 -7.64 -9.55
C TRP A 120 -1.83 -7.85 -11.08
N GLU A 121 -2.57 -8.82 -11.65
CA GLU A 121 -2.59 -9.05 -13.10
C GLU A 121 -3.19 -7.85 -13.84
N THR A 122 -4.41 -7.46 -13.46
CA THR A 122 -5.12 -6.32 -14.05
C THR A 122 -4.39 -4.99 -13.81
N ALA A 123 -3.71 -4.84 -12.65
CA ALA A 123 -2.86 -3.68 -12.39
C ALA A 123 -1.64 -3.62 -13.30
N SER A 124 -1.03 -4.76 -13.61
CA SER A 124 0.10 -4.86 -14.54
C SER A 124 -0.32 -4.53 -15.97
N GLU A 125 -1.47 -5.03 -16.42
CA GLU A 125 -2.04 -4.68 -17.72
C GLU A 125 -2.35 -3.19 -17.82
N LEU A 126 -2.92 -2.61 -16.76
CA LEU A 126 -3.22 -1.18 -16.71
C LEU A 126 -1.95 -0.34 -16.76
N TYR A 127 -0.92 -0.72 -16.00
CA TYR A 127 0.38 -0.06 -15.99
C TYR A 127 0.98 0.02 -17.40
N MET A 128 0.98 -1.09 -18.13
CA MET A 128 1.51 -1.12 -19.49
C MET A 128 0.71 -0.23 -20.45
N LYS A 129 -0.62 -0.26 -20.39
CA LYS A 129 -1.48 0.59 -21.24
C LYS A 129 -1.28 2.08 -20.99
N LEU A 130 -1.30 2.49 -19.72
CA LEU A 130 -1.13 3.90 -19.35
C LEU A 130 0.29 4.38 -19.64
N LYS A 131 1.31 3.54 -19.48
CA LYS A 131 2.69 3.82 -19.87
C LYS A 131 2.78 4.15 -21.36
N GLU A 132 2.15 3.34 -22.21
CA GLU A 132 2.10 3.58 -23.66
C GLU A 132 1.40 4.91 -24.01
N TYR A 133 0.28 5.22 -23.37
CA TYR A 133 -0.43 6.50 -23.60
C TYR A 133 0.35 7.72 -23.13
N ALA A 134 1.09 7.59 -22.02
CA ALA A 134 1.94 8.63 -21.48
C ALA A 134 3.26 8.80 -22.24
N GLN A 135 3.60 7.88 -23.16
CA GLN A 135 4.89 7.83 -23.86
C GLN A 135 6.09 7.76 -22.90
N LEU A 136 5.89 7.10 -21.76
CA LEU A 136 6.92 6.78 -20.77
C LEU A 136 7.54 5.41 -21.09
#